data_AF-A0A962JXY7-F1
#
_entry.id   AF-A0A962JXY7-F1
#
_cell.length_a   1.000
_cell.length_b   1.000
_cell.length_c   1.000
_cell.angle_alpha   90.00
_cell.angle_beta   90.00
_cell.angle_gamma   90.00
#
_symmetry.space_group_name_H-M   'P 1'
#
loop_
_entity.id
_entity.type
_entity.pdbx_description
1 polymer ?
#
loop_
_entity_poly.entity_id
_entity_poly.type
_entity_poly.pdbx_seq_one_letter_code
_entity_poly.pdbx_strand_id
1 'polypeptide(L)'
;MIARYITLIAVLSSPALWAESSGSDNFSTACATVEFMAKMVAVNLLVPANNDNMAELEGMQQELKELNRRVCQSVLLTRDTRYESHYSNGTRISRDLYDSPWYFPGGHLFLASPGEDTTIYYPNGQVMSYHWTHGGEAVFWPNGQVATFRLRHSYETWYYPGGQIITYQAGVRGGRWFYPFARLDGRIGQEVISSNWGDEDEDFNFLNFDTSGRPYMTRERIRRKLSLTDDDLLDVAGVMLLITRLYQAEDDARQFVPADANITGPAW
;
A
#
# COMPACT_ATOMS: atom_id res chain seq x y z
N MET A 1 25.63 43.00 52.24
CA MET A 1 24.20 42.62 52.37
C MET A 1 23.48 43.34 51.23
N ILE A 2 22.92 42.76 50.18
CA ILE A 2 22.31 41.43 49.92
C ILE A 2 22.51 41.18 48.40
N ALA A 3 23.41 40.26 48.00
CA ALA A 3 23.09 38.93 47.44
C ALA A 3 22.07 38.95 46.29
N ARG A 4 22.55 38.94 45.03
CA ARG A 4 22.53 37.77 44.12
C ARG A 4 21.14 37.13 43.94
N TYR A 5 20.48 37.47 42.83
CA TYR A 5 19.53 36.59 42.15
C TYR A 5 19.86 36.55 40.66
N ILE A 6 20.85 35.72 40.31
CA ILE A 6 20.95 35.15 38.97
C ILE A 6 20.07 33.90 39.04
N THR A 7 18.83 34.00 38.57
CA THR A 7 17.94 32.84 38.49
C THR A 7 18.31 32.05 37.25
N LEU A 8 18.97 30.93 37.50
CA LEU A 8 19.34 29.89 36.55
C LEU A 8 18.07 29.24 35.97
N ILE A 9 17.67 29.59 34.75
CA ILE A 9 16.72 28.77 33.96
C ILE A 9 17.57 27.82 33.12
N ALA A 10 17.97 26.71 33.73
CA ALA A 10 18.71 25.63 33.10
C ALA A 10 18.10 24.28 33.48
N VAL A 11 16.80 24.09 33.21
CA VAL A 11 16.15 22.77 33.07
C VAL A 11 14.89 23.00 32.24
N LEU A 12 14.97 22.80 30.91
CA LEU A 12 13.86 22.46 30.02
C LEU A 12 14.40 22.09 28.63
N SER A 13 15.53 21.38 28.58
CA SER A 13 15.90 20.59 27.41
C SER A 13 15.42 19.17 27.68
N SER A 14 14.12 18.93 27.54
CA SER A 14 13.59 17.58 27.46
C SER A 14 14.07 17.00 26.12
N PRO A 15 14.91 15.94 26.08
CA PRO A 15 15.16 15.21 24.85
C PRO A 15 13.93 14.33 24.60
N ALA A 16 12.83 14.94 24.18
CA ALA A 16 11.61 14.24 23.75
C ALA A 16 11.17 14.69 22.35
N LEU A 17 12.08 15.30 21.59
CA LEU A 17 11.80 15.84 20.25
C LEU A 17 12.51 15.11 19.11
N TRP A 18 13.16 13.99 19.41
CA TRP A 18 13.71 13.08 18.41
C TRP A 18 13.46 11.65 18.90
N ALA A 19 12.24 11.14 18.72
CA ALA A 19 12.04 9.71 18.79
C ALA A 19 12.75 9.13 17.55
N GLU A 20 14.00 8.71 17.70
CA GLU A 20 14.64 7.87 16.68
C GLU A 20 13.75 6.65 16.48
N SER A 21 13.33 6.42 15.23
CA SER A 21 12.66 5.20 14.83
C SER A 21 13.49 3.99 15.29
N SER A 22 12.89 3.06 16.02
CA SER A 22 13.62 1.86 16.39
C SER A 22 13.78 0.98 15.14
N GLY A 23 14.83 0.14 15.09
CA GLY A 23 14.98 -0.79 13.97
C GLY A 23 13.77 -1.74 13.79
N SER A 24 12.99 -1.97 14.85
CA SER A 24 11.71 -2.70 14.76
C SER A 24 10.63 -1.91 14.01
N ASP A 25 10.59 -0.59 14.18
CA ASP A 25 9.64 0.29 13.48
C ASP A 25 10.02 0.43 12.01
N ASN A 26 11.33 0.51 11.72
CA ASN A 26 11.88 0.48 10.36
C ASN A 26 11.49 -0.81 9.63
N PHE A 27 11.65 -1.96 10.30
CA PHE A 27 11.24 -3.26 9.78
C PHE A 27 9.73 -3.33 9.48
N SER A 28 8.89 -2.90 10.44
CA SER A 28 7.44 -2.90 10.27
C SER A 28 7.01 -2.04 9.08
N THR A 29 7.61 -0.85 8.94
CA THR A 29 7.39 0.07 7.82
C THR A 29 7.74 -0.56 6.48
N ALA A 30 8.88 -1.24 6.37
CA ALA A 30 9.25 -1.95 5.14
C ALA A 30 8.26 -3.07 4.81
N CYS A 31 7.79 -3.81 5.81
CA CYS A 31 6.77 -4.84 5.59
C CYS A 31 5.44 -4.27 5.12
N ALA A 32 4.95 -3.21 5.74
CA ALA A 32 3.75 -2.51 5.29
C ALA A 32 3.89 -1.98 3.84
N THR A 33 5.10 -1.56 3.46
CA THR A 33 5.43 -1.15 2.09
C THR A 33 5.32 -2.32 1.09
N VAL A 34 5.82 -3.51 1.46
CA VAL A 34 5.67 -4.73 0.64
C VAL A 34 4.20 -5.07 0.43
N GLU A 35 3.38 -4.96 1.48
CA GLU A 35 1.94 -5.24 1.37
C GLU A 35 1.22 -4.25 0.47
N PHE A 36 1.50 -2.95 0.61
CA PHE A 36 0.94 -1.93 -0.27
C PHE A 36 1.31 -2.21 -1.73
N MET A 37 2.59 -2.50 -1.99
CA MET A 37 3.08 -2.86 -3.31
C MET A 37 2.38 -4.10 -3.88
N ALA A 38 2.21 -5.15 -3.07
CA ALA A 38 1.52 -6.36 -3.50
C ALA A 38 0.06 -6.10 -3.89
N LYS A 39 -0.63 -5.20 -3.18
CA LYS A 39 -1.99 -4.77 -3.53
C LYS A 39 -2.00 -3.97 -4.83
N MET A 40 -1.02 -3.10 -5.04
CA MET A 40 -0.87 -2.37 -6.29
C MET A 40 -0.68 -3.32 -7.49
N VAL A 41 0.19 -4.32 -7.36
CA VAL A 41 0.38 -5.35 -8.38
C VAL A 41 -0.90 -6.17 -8.60
N ALA A 42 -1.59 -6.57 -7.53
CA ALA A 42 -2.83 -7.33 -7.63
C ALA A 42 -3.95 -6.55 -8.34
N VAL A 43 -4.13 -5.26 -8.03
CA VAL A 43 -5.09 -4.41 -8.76
C VAL A 43 -4.69 -4.28 -10.23
N ASN A 44 -3.39 -4.15 -10.51
CA ASN A 44 -2.92 -4.08 -11.90
C ASN A 44 -3.15 -5.37 -12.70
N LEU A 45 -3.04 -6.53 -12.05
CA LEU A 45 -3.43 -7.81 -12.65
C LEU A 45 -4.93 -7.88 -12.97
N LEU A 46 -5.78 -7.32 -12.11
CA LEU A 46 -7.23 -7.37 -12.26
C LEU A 46 -7.76 -6.36 -13.27
N VAL A 47 -7.13 -5.19 -13.34
CA VAL A 47 -7.52 -4.09 -14.22
C VAL A 47 -6.28 -3.61 -15.00
N PRO A 48 -5.75 -4.43 -15.91
CA PRO A 48 -4.53 -4.10 -16.63
C PRO A 48 -4.76 -2.96 -17.62
N ALA A 49 -3.72 -2.17 -17.86
CA ALA A 49 -3.67 -1.28 -18.99
C ALA A 49 -3.48 -2.06 -20.30
N ASN A 50 -3.83 -1.45 -21.44
CA ASN A 50 -3.75 -2.09 -22.76
C ASN A 50 -2.36 -2.65 -23.13
N ASN A 51 -1.30 -2.10 -22.56
CA ASN A 51 0.09 -2.46 -22.88
C ASN A 51 0.78 -3.22 -21.74
N ASP A 52 0.04 -3.64 -20.71
CA ASP A 52 0.63 -4.35 -19.60
C ASP A 52 1.03 -5.77 -19.99
N ASN A 53 2.19 -6.20 -19.50
CA ASN A 53 2.65 -7.56 -19.66
C ASN A 53 2.14 -8.41 -18.48
N MET A 54 1.10 -9.19 -18.74
CA MET A 54 0.47 -10.04 -17.71
C MET A 54 1.46 -11.03 -17.08
N ALA A 55 2.37 -11.61 -17.87
CA ALA A 55 3.35 -12.56 -17.34
C ALA A 55 4.38 -11.87 -16.42
N GLU A 56 4.74 -10.61 -16.72
CA GLU A 56 5.60 -9.82 -15.83
C GLU A 56 4.86 -9.49 -14.52
N LEU A 57 3.60 -9.08 -14.60
CA LEU A 57 2.78 -8.78 -13.43
C LEU A 57 2.57 -10.00 -12.53
N GLU A 58 2.31 -11.17 -13.11
CA GLU A 58 2.21 -12.43 -12.38
C GLU A 58 3.55 -12.79 -11.72
N GLY A 59 4.67 -12.62 -12.43
CA GLY A 59 6.01 -12.81 -11.88
C GLY A 59 6.28 -11.92 -10.68
N MET A 60 5.99 -10.62 -10.79
CA MET A 60 6.13 -9.67 -9.68
C MET A 60 5.28 -10.06 -8.48
N GLN A 61 4.05 -10.53 -8.69
CA GLN A 61 3.18 -10.98 -7.60
C GLN A 61 3.81 -12.18 -6.84
N GLN A 62 4.42 -13.12 -7.56
CA GLN A 62 5.11 -14.26 -6.94
C GLN A 62 6.37 -13.84 -6.17
N GLU A 63 7.15 -12.91 -6.71
CA GLU A 63 8.33 -12.37 -6.03
C GLU A 63 7.94 -11.67 -4.71
N LEU A 64 6.87 -10.86 -4.73
CA LEU A 64 6.35 -10.19 -3.53
C LEU A 64 5.80 -11.17 -2.49
N LYS A 65 5.13 -12.24 -2.92
CA LYS A 65 4.68 -13.32 -2.02
C LYS A 65 5.87 -14.00 -1.34
N GLU A 66 6.93 -14.30 -2.08
CA GLU A 66 8.10 -14.92 -1.49
C GLU A 66 8.78 -13.96 -0.49
N LEU A 67 8.98 -12.69 -0.84
CA LEU A 67 9.55 -11.70 0.08
C LEU A 67 8.74 -11.60 1.38
N ASN A 68 7.42 -11.41 1.27
CA ASN A 68 6.52 -11.32 2.42
C ASN A 68 6.58 -12.57 3.30
N ARG A 69 6.54 -13.78 2.70
CA ARG A 69 6.61 -15.05 3.44
C ARG A 69 7.94 -15.23 4.18
N ARG A 70 9.05 -14.80 3.57
CA ARG A 70 10.40 -14.99 4.14
C ARG A 70 10.66 -14.03 5.29
N VAL A 71 10.15 -12.81 5.18
CA VAL A 71 10.55 -11.70 6.04
C VAL A 71 9.41 -11.27 6.95
N CYS A 72 8.30 -10.84 6.37
CA CYS A 72 7.23 -10.13 7.08
C CYS A 72 6.26 -11.06 7.82
N GLN A 73 6.07 -12.30 7.35
CA GLN A 73 5.26 -13.30 8.04
C GLN A 73 6.02 -14.07 9.13
N SER A 74 7.30 -13.76 9.35
CA SER A 74 8.08 -14.44 10.38
C SER A 74 7.61 -14.00 11.77
N VAL A 75 7.12 -14.95 12.57
CA VAL A 75 6.62 -14.68 13.94
C VAL A 75 7.76 -14.30 14.89
N LEU A 76 9.00 -14.69 14.55
CA LEU A 76 10.20 -14.43 15.34
C LEU A 76 11.31 -13.85 14.45
N LEU A 77 11.71 -12.62 14.76
CA LEU A 77 12.92 -12.00 14.24
C LEU A 77 14.13 -12.52 15.05
N THR A 78 14.80 -13.55 14.53
CA THR A 78 16.04 -14.11 15.08
C THR A 78 17.25 -13.50 14.38
N ARG A 79 18.45 -13.82 14.87
CA ARG A 79 19.69 -13.45 14.16
C ARG A 79 19.70 -13.97 12.72
N ASP A 80 19.18 -15.19 12.52
CA ASP A 80 19.17 -15.82 11.20
C ASP A 80 18.15 -15.16 10.27
N THR A 81 16.95 -14.83 10.75
CA THR A 81 15.97 -14.13 9.91
C THR A 81 16.36 -12.66 9.68
N ARG A 82 16.95 -11.97 10.66
CA ARG A 82 17.41 -10.57 10.50
C ARG A 82 18.57 -10.42 9.54
N TYR A 83 19.61 -11.23 9.69
CA TYR A 83 20.87 -11.03 9.00
C TYR A 83 21.09 -12.01 7.84
N GLU A 84 20.50 -13.20 7.87
CA GLU A 84 20.78 -14.28 6.91
C GLU A 84 19.53 -14.72 6.12
N SER A 85 18.60 -13.79 5.87
CA SER A 85 17.43 -14.04 5.03
C SER A 85 17.78 -14.14 3.55
N HIS A 86 17.39 -15.26 2.92
CA HIS A 86 17.63 -15.56 1.51
C HIS A 86 16.36 -16.08 0.83
N TYR A 87 16.24 -15.78 -0.46
CA TYR A 87 15.26 -16.39 -1.35
C TYR A 87 15.61 -17.84 -1.69
N SER A 88 14.65 -18.56 -2.27
CA SER A 88 14.84 -19.93 -2.76
C SER A 88 15.97 -20.07 -3.78
N ASN A 89 16.24 -19.01 -4.56
CA ASN A 89 17.32 -18.97 -5.55
C ASN A 89 18.70 -18.60 -4.95
N GLY A 90 18.79 -18.39 -3.63
CA GLY A 90 20.03 -18.03 -2.93
C GLY A 90 20.36 -16.54 -2.93
N THR A 91 19.56 -15.69 -3.59
CA THR A 91 19.72 -14.23 -3.47
C THR A 91 19.42 -13.80 -2.04
N ARG A 92 20.32 -13.00 -1.45
CA ARG A 92 20.13 -12.45 -0.10
C ARG A 92 19.15 -11.28 -0.14
N ILE A 93 18.22 -11.25 0.82
CA ILE A 93 17.18 -10.22 0.89
C ILE A 93 17.76 -8.91 1.41
N SER A 94 18.43 -8.94 2.56
CA SER A 94 19.12 -7.79 3.14
C SER A 94 20.29 -8.25 4.00
N ARG A 95 21.24 -7.34 4.25
CA ARG A 95 22.30 -7.56 5.22
C ARG A 95 21.86 -7.38 6.66
N ASP A 96 20.89 -6.52 6.85
CA ASP A 96 20.23 -6.22 8.10
C ASP A 96 18.82 -5.73 7.77
N LEU A 97 17.81 -6.51 8.14
CA LEU A 97 16.42 -6.15 7.84
C LEU A 97 15.97 -4.84 8.49
N TYR A 98 16.71 -4.27 9.44
CA TYR A 98 16.34 -3.02 10.10
C TYR A 98 16.88 -1.78 9.37
N ASP A 99 18.13 -1.85 8.90
CA ASP A 99 18.88 -0.63 8.56
C ASP A 99 19.67 -0.77 7.24
N SER A 100 19.49 -1.86 6.50
CA SER A 100 20.19 -2.10 5.23
C SER A 100 19.22 -2.27 4.06
N PRO A 101 19.69 -2.06 2.80
CA PRO A 101 18.85 -2.20 1.62
C PRO A 101 18.23 -3.58 1.48
N TRP A 102 16.99 -3.62 1.00
CA TRP A 102 16.29 -4.85 0.65
C TRP A 102 16.28 -5.04 -0.86
N TYR A 103 16.38 -6.30 -1.30
CA TYR A 103 16.42 -6.66 -2.71
C TYR A 103 15.36 -7.71 -3.04
N PHE A 104 14.89 -7.70 -4.29
CA PHE A 104 14.05 -8.76 -4.86
C PHE A 104 14.86 -9.99 -5.26
N PRO A 105 14.22 -11.14 -5.56
CA PRO A 105 14.90 -12.36 -5.99
C PRO A 105 15.84 -12.16 -7.19
N GLY A 106 15.46 -11.28 -8.12
CA GLY A 106 16.27 -10.90 -9.29
C GLY A 106 17.47 -9.99 -8.98
N GLY A 107 17.65 -9.56 -7.73
CA GLY A 107 18.73 -8.66 -7.31
C GLY A 107 18.44 -7.17 -7.51
N HIS A 108 17.28 -6.82 -8.06
CA HIS A 108 16.82 -5.44 -8.12
C HIS A 108 16.59 -4.90 -6.71
N LEU A 109 16.93 -3.63 -6.50
CA LEU A 109 16.66 -2.92 -5.26
C LEU A 109 15.15 -2.83 -5.04
N PHE A 110 14.68 -3.08 -3.82
CA PHE A 110 13.32 -2.75 -3.38
C PHE A 110 13.31 -1.39 -2.69
N LEU A 111 14.15 -1.22 -1.68
CA LEU A 111 14.32 0.02 -0.93
C LEU A 111 15.75 0.12 -0.39
N ALA A 112 16.24 1.34 -0.22
CA ALA A 112 17.62 1.59 0.20
C ALA A 112 17.81 1.48 1.71
N SER A 113 16.81 1.87 2.51
CA SER A 113 16.83 1.71 3.96
C SER A 113 15.40 1.65 4.50
N PRO A 114 15.04 0.62 5.29
CA PRO A 114 13.73 0.53 5.93
C PRO A 114 13.46 1.73 6.83
N GLY A 115 12.22 2.22 6.88
CA GLY A 115 11.80 3.36 7.72
C GLY A 115 12.32 4.75 7.28
N GLU A 116 13.26 4.80 6.34
CA GLU A 116 13.82 6.05 5.81
C GLU A 116 13.04 6.55 4.59
N ASP A 117 13.09 7.86 4.35
CA ASP A 117 12.57 8.43 3.12
C ASP A 117 13.44 8.05 1.92
N THR A 118 12.97 7.06 1.18
CA THR A 118 13.70 6.53 0.04
C THR A 118 12.76 6.25 -1.12
N THR A 119 13.37 6.10 -2.30
CA THR A 119 12.65 5.61 -3.48
C THR A 119 12.36 4.12 -3.29
N ILE A 120 11.10 3.75 -3.55
CA ILE A 120 10.63 2.38 -3.53
C ILE A 120 10.46 1.90 -4.97
N TYR A 121 10.96 0.70 -5.25
CA TYR A 121 10.97 0.10 -6.58
C TYR A 121 10.13 -1.18 -6.60
N TYR A 122 9.42 -1.39 -7.70
CA TYR A 122 8.80 -2.67 -8.04
C TYR A 122 9.84 -3.72 -8.45
N PRO A 123 9.50 -5.03 -8.46
CA PRO A 123 10.44 -6.07 -8.86
C PRO A 123 10.94 -5.95 -10.32
N ASN A 124 10.14 -5.35 -11.21
CA ASN A 124 10.54 -5.02 -12.58
C ASN A 124 11.44 -3.78 -12.68
N GLY A 125 11.83 -3.17 -11.56
CA GLY A 125 12.70 -1.99 -11.49
C GLY A 125 11.99 -0.65 -11.71
N GLN A 126 10.68 -0.64 -11.97
CA GLN A 126 9.91 0.61 -12.03
C GLN A 126 9.79 1.25 -10.65
N VAL A 127 9.71 2.57 -10.60
CA VAL A 127 9.52 3.29 -9.33
C VAL A 127 8.06 3.24 -8.91
N MET A 128 7.79 2.94 -7.64
CA MET A 128 6.47 3.07 -7.02
C MET A 128 6.28 4.46 -6.41
N SER A 129 7.30 4.98 -5.72
CA SER A 129 7.32 6.34 -5.16
C SER A 129 8.77 6.77 -4.97
N TYR A 130 9.06 8.07 -5.13
CA TYR A 130 10.40 8.64 -4.94
C TYR A 130 10.73 8.95 -3.48
N HIS A 131 9.71 9.33 -2.70
CA HIS A 131 9.79 9.78 -1.31
C HIS A 131 8.66 9.12 -0.52
N TRP A 132 8.89 7.88 -0.10
CA TRP A 132 7.80 7.02 0.38
C TRP A 132 7.25 7.39 1.76
N THR A 133 8.08 7.93 2.65
CA THR A 133 7.63 8.28 4.01
C THR A 133 7.04 9.69 4.06
N HIS A 134 7.19 10.48 3.00
CA HIS A 134 6.67 11.84 2.89
C HIS A 134 5.25 11.84 2.31
N GLY A 135 4.33 12.59 2.94
CA GLY A 135 3.02 12.87 2.36
C GLY A 135 3.10 13.87 1.20
N GLY A 136 2.12 13.83 0.29
CA GLY A 136 2.04 14.74 -0.86
C GLY A 136 2.75 14.24 -2.13
N GLU A 137 3.29 13.03 -2.10
CA GLU A 137 4.09 12.45 -3.18
C GLU A 137 3.25 11.66 -4.19
N ALA A 138 3.79 11.52 -5.41
CA ALA A 138 3.15 10.69 -6.43
C ALA A 138 3.41 9.20 -6.17
N VAL A 139 2.39 8.39 -6.44
CA VAL A 139 2.49 6.93 -6.48
C VAL A 139 2.25 6.47 -7.90
N PHE A 140 3.04 5.51 -8.35
CA PHE A 140 2.95 4.92 -9.69
C PHE A 140 2.57 3.44 -9.59
N TRP A 141 1.87 2.95 -10.60
CA TRP A 141 1.61 1.54 -10.84
C TRP A 141 2.87 0.81 -11.33
N PRO A 142 2.89 -0.53 -11.29
CA PRO A 142 4.02 -1.31 -11.80
C PRO A 142 4.36 -1.08 -13.28
N ASN A 143 3.39 -0.57 -14.06
CA ASN A 143 3.57 -0.20 -15.46
C ASN A 143 4.07 1.25 -15.66
N GLY A 144 4.37 1.96 -14.57
CA GLY A 144 4.86 3.34 -14.56
C GLY A 144 3.78 4.41 -14.70
N GLN A 145 2.50 4.06 -14.87
CA GLN A 145 1.42 5.05 -14.88
C GLN A 145 1.15 5.60 -13.48
N VAL A 146 0.71 6.85 -13.40
CA VAL A 146 0.41 7.49 -12.11
C VAL A 146 -0.86 6.89 -11.51
N ALA A 147 -0.77 6.45 -10.25
CA ALA A 147 -1.90 6.02 -9.43
C ALA A 147 -2.50 7.18 -8.65
N THR A 148 -1.70 8.03 -8.02
CA THR A 148 -2.10 9.31 -7.41
C THR A 148 -0.95 10.30 -7.51
N PHE A 149 -1.27 11.60 -7.51
CA PHE A 149 -0.26 12.66 -7.54
C PHE A 149 0.17 13.15 -6.15
N ARG A 150 -0.63 12.84 -5.12
CA ARG A 150 -0.38 13.24 -3.74
C ARG A 150 -0.94 12.12 -2.91
N LEU A 151 -0.09 11.37 -2.21
CA LEU A 151 -0.44 10.31 -1.27
C LEU A 151 -0.55 10.89 0.15
N ARG A 152 -1.41 10.32 1.02
CA ARG A 152 -1.64 10.73 2.42
C ARG A 152 -2.11 12.18 2.58
N HIS A 153 -3.01 12.59 1.70
CA HIS A 153 -3.65 13.88 1.64
C HIS A 153 -5.17 13.69 1.50
N SER A 154 -5.93 14.70 1.88
CA SER A 154 -7.37 14.72 1.61
C SER A 154 -7.66 15.19 0.18
N TYR A 155 -8.81 14.76 -0.35
CA TYR A 155 -9.30 15.08 -1.69
C TYR A 155 -8.41 14.57 -2.83
N GLU A 156 -7.81 13.40 -2.63
CA GLU A 156 -6.95 12.80 -3.65
C GLU A 156 -7.75 12.21 -4.79
N THR A 157 -7.14 12.26 -5.98
CA THR A 157 -7.62 11.49 -7.12
C THR A 157 -6.72 10.29 -7.35
N TRP A 158 -7.34 9.12 -7.33
CA TRP A 158 -6.71 7.86 -7.66
C TRP A 158 -7.15 7.41 -9.05
N TYR A 159 -6.23 6.81 -9.80
CA TYR A 159 -6.45 6.30 -11.14
C TYR A 159 -6.08 4.82 -11.19
N TYR A 160 -6.86 4.03 -11.90
CA TYR A 160 -6.51 2.68 -12.31
C TYR A 160 -5.29 2.71 -13.23
N PRO A 161 -4.62 1.56 -13.40
CA PRO A 161 -3.46 1.45 -14.28
C PRO A 161 -3.70 1.84 -15.73
N GLY A 162 -4.95 1.84 -16.20
CA GLY A 162 -5.35 2.33 -17.52
C GLY A 162 -5.74 3.81 -17.58
N GLY A 163 -5.59 4.56 -16.47
CA GLY A 163 -5.90 5.98 -16.35
C GLY A 163 -7.36 6.32 -16.00
N GLN A 164 -8.22 5.32 -15.83
CA GLN A 164 -9.60 5.52 -15.38
C GLN A 164 -9.62 5.94 -13.91
N ILE A 165 -10.48 6.85 -13.49
CA ILE A 165 -10.55 7.30 -12.09
C ILE A 165 -11.05 6.17 -11.16
N ILE A 166 -10.35 5.90 -10.06
CA ILE A 166 -10.83 5.09 -8.93
C ILE A 166 -11.70 5.94 -8.00
N THR A 167 -11.21 7.13 -7.64
CA THR A 167 -11.89 8.13 -6.80
C THR A 167 -11.29 9.50 -7.08
N TYR A 168 -12.02 10.59 -6.84
CA TYR A 168 -11.50 11.97 -6.90
C TYR A 168 -11.66 12.75 -5.59
N GLN A 169 -12.03 12.05 -4.51
CA GLN A 169 -12.17 12.59 -3.16
C GLN A 169 -11.72 11.54 -2.12
N ALA A 170 -10.58 10.88 -2.36
CA ALA A 170 -10.01 9.97 -1.37
C ALA A 170 -9.59 10.74 -0.10
N GLY A 171 -9.55 10.05 1.04
CA GLY A 171 -9.17 10.66 2.33
C GLY A 171 -10.26 11.53 2.98
N VAL A 172 -11.50 11.51 2.48
CA VAL A 172 -12.66 12.15 3.11
C VAL A 172 -13.91 11.27 3.01
N ARG A 173 -14.70 11.24 4.08
CA ARG A 173 -16.02 10.57 4.08
C ARG A 173 -16.93 11.18 3.00
N GLY A 174 -17.65 10.33 2.28
CA GLY A 174 -18.51 10.76 1.17
C GLY A 174 -17.81 10.90 -0.19
N GLY A 175 -16.55 10.47 -0.29
CA GLY A 175 -15.86 10.37 -1.58
C GLY A 175 -16.53 9.36 -2.51
N ARG A 176 -16.52 9.67 -3.82
CA ARG A 176 -17.10 8.79 -4.84
C ARG A 176 -16.08 7.79 -5.37
N TRP A 177 -16.49 6.53 -5.39
CA TRP A 177 -15.67 5.42 -5.87
C TRP A 177 -16.25 4.83 -7.14
N PHE A 178 -15.35 4.46 -8.06
CA PHE A 178 -15.70 4.04 -9.40
C PHE A 178 -15.14 2.67 -9.73
N TYR A 179 -15.98 1.85 -10.37
CA TYR A 179 -15.60 0.55 -10.93
C TYR A 179 -15.44 0.66 -12.45
N PRO A 180 -14.32 0.22 -13.02
CA PRO A 180 -14.13 0.14 -14.45
C PRO A 180 -14.72 -1.18 -14.96
N PHE A 181 -15.54 -1.12 -16.00
CA PHE A 181 -16.08 -2.32 -16.64
C PHE A 181 -15.89 -2.27 -18.15
N ALA A 182 -15.66 -3.43 -18.76
CA ALA A 182 -15.60 -3.54 -20.21
C ALA A 182 -16.99 -3.27 -20.81
N ARG A 183 -17.05 -2.32 -21.73
CA ARG A 183 -18.27 -2.04 -22.50
C ARG A 183 -18.27 -2.87 -23.78
N LEU A 184 -19.48 -3.13 -24.30
CA LEU A 184 -19.69 -3.83 -25.56
C LEU A 184 -19.10 -3.10 -26.78
N ASP A 185 -18.83 -1.79 -26.67
CA ASP A 185 -18.18 -0.98 -27.70
C ASP A 185 -16.63 -1.02 -27.63
N GLY A 186 -16.07 -1.90 -26.80
CA GLY A 186 -14.62 -2.06 -26.62
C GLY A 186 -13.97 -0.95 -25.78
N ARG A 187 -14.76 -0.03 -25.21
CA ARG A 187 -14.26 1.00 -24.28
C ARG A 187 -14.39 0.54 -22.84
N ILE A 188 -13.70 1.24 -21.93
CA ILE A 188 -13.90 1.05 -20.48
C ILE A 188 -14.94 2.06 -20.01
N GLY A 189 -16.05 1.56 -19.46
CA GLY A 189 -17.05 2.34 -18.75
C GLY A 189 -16.65 2.52 -17.29
N GLN A 190 -17.25 3.50 -16.61
CA GLN A 190 -17.12 3.66 -15.18
C GLN A 190 -18.50 3.76 -14.53
N GLU A 191 -18.70 3.01 -13.45
CA GLU A 191 -19.91 3.07 -12.65
C GLU A 191 -19.56 3.48 -11.22
N VAL A 192 -20.39 4.34 -10.63
CA VAL A 192 -20.25 4.72 -9.21
C VAL A 192 -20.65 3.51 -8.38
N ILE A 193 -19.71 2.99 -7.59
CA ILE A 193 -19.95 1.88 -6.66
C ILE A 193 -20.61 2.41 -5.39
N SER A 194 -20.10 3.53 -4.88
CA SER A 194 -20.63 4.20 -3.69
C SER A 194 -20.23 5.68 -3.69
N SER A 195 -21.04 6.49 -3.01
CA SER A 195 -20.79 7.90 -2.71
C SER A 195 -20.78 8.21 -1.22
N ASN A 196 -21.00 7.21 -0.34
CA ASN A 196 -20.98 7.38 1.12
C ASN A 196 -20.04 6.36 1.79
N TRP A 197 -19.04 5.88 1.05
CA TRP A 197 -18.15 4.81 1.49
C TRP A 197 -17.54 5.10 2.85
N GLY A 198 -17.61 4.11 3.75
CA GLY A 198 -17.15 4.17 5.14
C GLY A 198 -18.25 3.85 6.14
N ASP A 199 -19.51 3.99 5.73
CA ASP A 199 -20.66 3.83 6.62
C ASP A 199 -21.09 2.36 6.78
N GLU A 200 -21.33 1.96 8.03
CA GLU A 200 -21.96 0.68 8.35
C GLU A 200 -23.37 0.64 7.73
N ASP A 201 -23.75 -0.52 7.18
CA ASP A 201 -25.04 -0.75 6.51
C ASP A 201 -25.28 0.02 5.20
N GLU A 202 -24.26 0.68 4.62
CA GLU A 202 -24.38 1.24 3.26
C GLU A 202 -24.57 0.11 2.23
N ASP A 203 -25.44 0.33 1.24
CA ASP A 203 -25.53 -0.55 0.09
C ASP A 203 -24.69 -0.01 -1.08
N PHE A 204 -24.03 -0.91 -1.81
CA PHE A 204 -23.27 -0.58 -3.02
C PHE A 204 -23.71 -1.46 -4.19
N ASN A 205 -23.52 -0.95 -5.41
CA ASN A 205 -23.78 -1.70 -6.63
C ASN A 205 -22.51 -2.48 -7.01
N PHE A 206 -22.65 -3.79 -7.22
CA PHE A 206 -21.56 -4.72 -7.42
C PHE A 206 -21.70 -5.49 -8.74
N LEU A 207 -20.65 -5.48 -9.57
CA LEU A 207 -20.61 -6.22 -10.82
C LEU A 207 -20.18 -7.67 -10.57
N ASN A 208 -21.06 -8.60 -10.88
CA ASN A 208 -20.81 -10.03 -10.88
C ASN A 208 -20.71 -10.57 -12.29
N PHE A 209 -20.19 -11.80 -12.42
CA PHE A 209 -20.18 -12.55 -13.67
C PHE A 209 -20.87 -13.89 -13.46
N ASP A 210 -21.76 -14.26 -14.38
CA ASP A 210 -22.38 -15.59 -14.34
C ASP A 210 -21.38 -16.68 -14.79
N THR A 211 -21.81 -17.94 -14.71
CA THR A 211 -21.00 -19.10 -15.12
C THR A 211 -20.62 -19.10 -16.61
N SER A 212 -21.23 -18.23 -17.42
CA SER A 212 -20.91 -18.00 -18.82
C SER A 212 -20.05 -16.75 -19.05
N GLY A 213 -19.60 -16.07 -17.99
CA GLY A 213 -18.79 -14.87 -18.03
C GLY A 213 -19.57 -13.60 -18.37
N ARG A 214 -20.90 -13.61 -18.30
CA ARG A 214 -21.71 -12.42 -18.59
C ARG A 214 -21.85 -11.53 -17.35
N PRO A 215 -21.65 -10.20 -17.49
CA PRO A 215 -21.79 -9.29 -16.37
C PRO A 215 -23.25 -9.11 -15.92
N TYR A 216 -23.48 -9.05 -14.61
CA TYR A 216 -24.75 -8.62 -14.02
C TYR A 216 -24.52 -7.85 -12.72
N MET A 217 -25.38 -6.87 -12.42
CA MET A 217 -25.26 -6.06 -11.20
C MET A 217 -26.10 -6.64 -10.06
N THR A 218 -25.51 -6.76 -8.87
CA THR A 218 -26.24 -6.97 -7.61
C THR A 218 -26.06 -5.79 -6.69
N ARG A 219 -27.00 -5.62 -5.76
CA ARG A 219 -26.87 -4.64 -4.68
C ARG A 219 -26.46 -5.39 -3.42
N GLU A 220 -25.28 -5.07 -2.90
CA GLU A 220 -24.69 -5.71 -1.74
C GLU A 220 -24.59 -4.71 -0.58
N ARG A 221 -24.61 -5.21 0.66
CA ARG A 221 -24.48 -4.37 1.86
C ARG A 221 -23.08 -4.43 2.46
N ILE A 222 -22.51 -3.28 2.78
CA ILE A 222 -21.27 -3.16 3.55
C ILE A 222 -21.50 -3.68 4.97
N ARG A 223 -20.86 -4.81 5.28
CA ARG A 223 -20.81 -5.35 6.64
C ARG A 223 -19.73 -4.64 7.43
N ARG A 224 -19.87 -4.56 8.76
CA ARG A 224 -18.91 -3.97 9.71
C ARG A 224 -17.43 -4.26 9.43
N LYS A 225 -17.08 -5.44 8.90
CA LYS A 225 -15.70 -5.82 8.56
C LYS A 225 -15.10 -5.11 7.33
N LEU A 226 -15.90 -4.33 6.62
CA LEU A 226 -15.55 -3.55 5.42
C LEU A 226 -15.83 -2.04 5.60
N SER A 227 -16.31 -1.63 6.78
CA SER A 227 -16.42 -0.21 7.16
C SER A 227 -15.02 0.34 7.46
N LEU A 228 -14.80 1.60 7.12
CA LEU A 228 -13.54 2.31 7.28
C LEU A 228 -13.76 3.48 8.23
N THR A 229 -12.83 3.66 9.16
CA THR A 229 -12.73 4.88 9.95
C THR A 229 -12.11 6.01 9.12
N ASP A 230 -12.16 7.25 9.62
CA ASP A 230 -11.52 8.39 8.95
C ASP A 230 -10.00 8.19 8.80
N ASP A 231 -9.36 7.51 9.76
CA ASP A 231 -7.94 7.14 9.70
C ASP A 231 -7.69 6.06 8.62
N ASP A 232 -8.57 5.06 8.50
CA ASP A 232 -8.47 4.04 7.46
C ASP A 232 -8.69 4.61 6.04
N LEU A 233 -9.44 5.73 5.91
CA LEU A 233 -9.63 6.42 4.64
C LEU A 233 -8.37 7.18 4.19
N LEU A 234 -7.47 7.51 5.12
CA LEU A 234 -6.12 8.03 4.85
C LEU A 234 -5.14 6.88 4.57
N ASP A 235 -5.42 5.68 5.06
CA ASP A 235 -4.63 4.47 4.80
C ASP A 235 -5.10 3.74 3.52
N VAL A 236 -4.58 4.22 2.39
CA VAL A 236 -4.87 3.74 1.03
C VAL A 236 -4.73 2.22 0.87
N ALA A 237 -3.89 1.54 1.66
CA ALA A 237 -3.79 0.09 1.58
C ALA A 237 -5.07 -0.62 2.07
N GLY A 238 -5.82 -0.02 3.00
CA GLY A 238 -7.13 -0.47 3.45
C GLY A 238 -8.19 -0.33 2.35
N VAL A 239 -8.12 0.76 1.58
CA VAL A 239 -8.95 1.00 0.40
C VAL A 239 -8.64 0.00 -0.73
N MET A 240 -7.38 -0.24 -1.06
CA MET A 240 -7.01 -1.17 -2.15
C MET A 240 -7.36 -2.63 -1.84
N LEU A 241 -7.36 -3.01 -0.56
CA LEU A 241 -7.87 -4.32 -0.10
C LEU A 241 -9.35 -4.50 -0.42
N LEU A 242 -10.16 -3.44 -0.35
CA LEU A 242 -11.57 -3.52 -0.70
C LEU A 242 -11.75 -3.77 -2.20
N ILE A 243 -10.99 -3.07 -3.06
CA ILE A 243 -11.06 -3.27 -4.51
C ILE A 243 -10.73 -4.73 -4.86
N THR A 244 -9.61 -5.26 -4.38
CA THR A 244 -9.20 -6.66 -4.67
C THR A 244 -10.24 -7.68 -4.18
N ARG A 245 -10.86 -7.46 -3.01
CA ARG A 245 -11.95 -8.32 -2.49
C ARG A 245 -13.22 -8.24 -3.32
N LEU A 246 -13.56 -7.05 -3.83
CA LEU A 246 -14.70 -6.89 -4.73
C LEU A 246 -14.48 -7.65 -6.02
N TYR A 247 -13.28 -7.66 -6.59
CA TYR A 247 -13.02 -8.43 -7.81
C TYR A 247 -13.07 -9.96 -7.64
N GLN A 248 -13.36 -10.49 -6.44
CA GLN A 248 -13.37 -11.93 -6.11
C GLN A 248 -12.13 -12.68 -6.61
N ALA A 249 -11.01 -11.97 -6.79
CA ALA A 249 -9.75 -12.58 -7.15
C ALA A 249 -9.42 -13.65 -6.10
N GLU A 250 -8.94 -14.82 -6.52
CA GLU A 250 -8.40 -15.80 -5.58
C GLU A 250 -7.41 -15.05 -4.69
N ASP A 251 -7.72 -15.03 -3.39
CA ASP A 251 -7.32 -13.96 -2.48
C ASP A 251 -5.88 -14.19 -2.01
N ASP A 252 -4.95 -14.12 -2.95
CA ASP A 252 -3.50 -14.14 -2.75
C ASP A 252 -3.04 -12.91 -1.96
N ALA A 253 -3.82 -11.82 -2.05
CA ALA A 253 -3.64 -10.60 -1.27
C ALA A 253 -3.88 -10.83 0.25
N ARG A 254 -4.74 -11.77 0.67
CA ARG A 254 -4.92 -12.16 2.09
C ARG A 254 -3.67 -12.74 2.73
N GLN A 255 -2.72 -13.25 1.94
CA GLN A 255 -1.43 -13.67 2.49
C GLN A 255 -0.65 -12.46 3.03
N PHE A 256 -0.95 -11.25 2.57
CA PHE A 256 -0.42 -9.99 3.08
C PHE A 256 -1.40 -9.47 4.15
N VAL A 257 -1.36 -10.08 5.34
CA VAL A 257 -2.15 -9.64 6.51
C VAL A 257 -1.54 -8.34 7.01
N PRO A 258 -2.32 -7.27 7.27
CA PRO A 258 -1.78 -5.98 7.68
C PRO A 258 -0.84 -6.08 8.88
N ALA A 259 0.45 -5.84 8.63
CA ALA A 259 1.41 -5.46 9.65
C ALA A 259 1.10 -4.00 10.07
N ASP A 260 0.27 -3.86 11.09
CA ASP A 260 -0.10 -2.62 11.79
C ASP A 260 -0.78 -1.50 10.97
N ALA A 261 -1.74 -0.84 11.64
CA ALA A 261 -2.56 0.27 11.12
C ALA A 261 -1.78 1.59 10.93
N ASN A 262 -0.46 1.52 10.76
CA ASN A 262 0.39 2.68 10.65
C ASN A 262 1.52 2.38 9.66
N ILE A 263 1.13 2.23 8.39
CA ILE A 263 1.99 1.79 7.28
C ILE A 263 3.30 2.58 7.14
N THR A 264 3.43 3.77 7.76
CA THR A 264 4.66 4.56 7.74
C THR A 264 4.89 5.45 8.98
N GLY A 265 4.28 5.16 10.13
CA GLY A 265 4.36 6.08 11.28
C GLY A 265 3.57 7.38 11.05
N PRO A 266 3.45 8.23 12.09
CA PRO A 266 2.56 9.39 12.09
C PRO A 266 2.89 10.36 10.96
N ALA A 267 1.84 10.86 10.30
CA ALA A 267 1.93 12.02 9.41
C ALA A 267 2.51 13.19 10.21
N TRP A 268 3.69 13.65 9.83
CA TRP A 268 4.24 14.91 10.27
C TRP A 268 3.84 16.03 9.29
#